data_AF-A0A1M7LVN3-F1
#
_entry.id   AF-A0A1M7LVN3-F1
#
_cell.length_a   1.000
_cell.length_b   1.000
_cell.length_c   1.000
_cell.angle_alpha   90.00
_cell.angle_beta   90.00
_cell.angle_gamma   90.00
#
_symmetry.space_group_name_H-M   'P 1'
#
loop_
_entity.id
_entity.type
_entity.pdbx_description
1 polymer ?
#
loop_
_entity_poly.entity_id
_entity_poly.type
_entity_poly.pdbx_seq_one_letter_code
_entity_poly.pdbx_strand_id
1 'polypeptide(L)' 'MKDNNQLYSEIKKIMNRFVEGDFGDDENLLGITSVRNIIYILDNLESRYGLKINEDTVAKLKEFTLCNLTKMIYSNSNL' A
#
# COMPACT_ATOMS: atom_id res chain seq x y z
N MET A 1 9.53 12.49 11.94
CA MET A 1 8.09 12.75 11.68
C MET A 1 7.78 13.34 10.31
N LYS A 2 8.70 14.04 9.60
CA LYS A 2 8.44 14.53 8.23
C LYS A 2 8.39 13.41 7.18
N ASP A 3 9.22 12.38 7.33
CA ASP A 3 9.33 11.30 6.33
C ASP A 3 8.08 10.40 6.27
N ASN A 4 7.41 10.16 7.41
CA ASN A 4 6.17 9.38 7.46
C ASN A 4 5.01 10.05 6.73
N ASN A 5 4.90 11.38 6.81
CA ASN A 5 3.85 12.12 6.10
C ASN A 5 4.09 12.11 4.58
N GLN A 6 5.35 12.13 4.15
CA GLN A 6 5.69 12.06 2.72
C GLN A 6 5.46 10.66 2.15
N LEU A 7 5.93 9.60 2.83
CA LEU A 7 5.69 8.21 2.42
C LEU A 7 4.20 7.92 2.31
N TYR A 8 3.43 8.27 3.34
CA TYR A 8 1.98 8.12 3.36
C TYR A 8 1.31 8.81 2.16
N SER A 9 1.69 10.06 1.87
CA SER A 9 1.13 10.83 0.75
C SER A 9 1.42 10.18 -0.60
N GLU A 10 2.64 9.66 -0.79
CA GLU A 10 3.02 8.99 -2.03
C GLU A 10 2.30 7.64 -2.21
N ILE A 11 2.15 6.85 -1.16
CA ILE A 11 1.37 5.59 -1.22
C ILE A 11 -0.10 5.91 -1.53
N LYS A 12 -0.68 6.92 -0.88
CA LYS A 12 -2.06 7.37 -1.17
C LYS A 12 -2.21 7.79 -2.63
N LYS A 13 -1.25 8.53 -3.19
CA LYS A 13 -1.23 8.88 -4.62
C LYS A 13 -1.18 7.65 -5.53
N ILE A 14 -0.39 6.64 -5.19
CA ILE A 14 -0.32 5.39 -5.96
C ILE A 14 -1.67 4.69 -5.91
N MET A 15 -2.28 4.55 -4.73
CA MET A 15 -3.57 3.89 -4.56
C MET A 15 -4.70 4.63 -5.30
N ASN A 16 -4.77 5.96 -5.20
CA ASN A 16 -5.78 6.78 -5.89
C ASN A 16 -5.75 6.65 -7.43
N ARG A 17 -4.68 6.12 -8.02
CA ARG A 17 -4.63 5.85 -9.47
C ARG A 17 -5.42 4.62 -9.88
N PHE A 18 -5.74 3.73 -8.94
CA PHE A 18 -6.26 2.40 -9.20
C PHE A 18 -7.47 2.01 -8.34
N VAL A 19 -7.67 2.66 -7.20
CA VAL A 19 -8.85 2.51 -6.34
C VAL A 19 -9.91 3.50 -6.83
N GLU A 20 -11.11 3.02 -7.07
CA GLU A 20 -12.24 3.86 -7.48
C GLU A 20 -12.93 4.47 -6.25
N GLY A 21 -13.18 5.79 -6.30
CA GLY A 21 -13.84 6.51 -5.21
C GLY A 21 -12.91 6.95 -4.08
N ASP A 22 -13.49 7.62 -3.10
CA ASP A 22 -12.80 8.00 -1.86
C ASP A 22 -12.75 6.80 -0.92
N PHE A 23 -11.61 6.58 -0.27
CA PHE A 23 -11.45 5.54 0.74
C PHE A 23 -10.80 6.08 2.01
N GLY A 24 -11.18 5.47 3.13
CA GLY A 24 -10.58 5.74 4.43
C GLY A 24 -9.21 5.09 4.61
N ASP A 25 -8.41 5.60 5.53
CA ASP A 25 -7.04 5.14 5.75
C ASP A 25 -6.95 3.70 6.27
N ASP A 26 -7.94 3.29 7.06
CA ASP A 26 -8.08 1.96 7.65
C ASP A 26 -9.12 1.10 6.92
N GLU A 27 -9.67 1.60 5.81
CA GLU A 27 -10.63 0.85 4.99
C GLU A 27 -9.94 -0.31 4.28
N ASN A 28 -10.43 -1.53 4.47
CA ASN A 28 -9.90 -2.70 3.77
C ASN A 28 -10.37 -2.70 2.32
N LEU A 29 -9.45 -2.44 1.40
CA LEU A 29 -9.78 -2.30 -0.01
C LEU A 29 -9.86 -3.64 -0.74
N LEU A 30 -9.62 -4.77 -0.05
CA LEU A 30 -9.93 -6.09 -0.59
C LEU A 30 -11.44 -6.24 -0.79
N GLY A 31 -11.85 -6.68 -1.98
CA GLY A 31 -13.26 -6.89 -2.33
C GLY A 31 -13.95 -5.68 -2.96
N ILE A 32 -13.41 -4.48 -2.78
CA ILE A 32 -13.85 -3.26 -3.49
C ILE A 32 -12.89 -2.84 -4.61
N THR A 33 -11.60 -3.17 -4.48
CA THR A 33 -10.61 -2.97 -5.54
C THR A 33 -10.44 -4.25 -6.34
N SER A 34 -10.44 -4.16 -7.67
CA SER A 34 -10.22 -5.32 -8.53
C SER A 34 -8.83 -5.92 -8.31
N VAL A 35 -8.70 -7.25 -8.44
CA VAL A 35 -7.41 -7.96 -8.29
C VAL A 35 -6.34 -7.39 -9.22
N ARG A 36 -6.71 -7.01 -10.45
CA ARG A 36 -5.81 -6.37 -11.41
C ARG A 36 -5.21 -5.07 -10.85
N ASN A 37 -6.07 -4.22 -10.26
CA ASN A 37 -5.65 -2.94 -9.71
C ASN A 37 -4.79 -3.11 -8.46
N ILE A 38 -5.10 -4.10 -7.61
CA ILE A 38 -4.25 -4.48 -6.48
C ILE A 38 -2.85 -4.87 -6.97
N ILE A 39 -2.74 -5.71 -8.02
CA ILE A 39 -1.45 -6.10 -8.60
C ILE A 39 -0.66 -4.86 -9.07
N TYR A 40 -1.30 -3.91 -9.78
CA TYR A 40 -0.61 -2.69 -10.22
C TYR A 40 -0.14 -1.80 -9.06
N ILE A 41 -0.92 -1.71 -7.98
CA ILE A 41 -0.50 -1.00 -6.77
C ILE A 41 0.76 -1.66 -6.21
N LEU A 42 0.72 -2.98 -5.98
CA LEU A 42 1.84 -3.72 -5.40
C LEU A 42 3.11 -3.64 -6.25
N ASP A 43 2.98 -3.76 -7.58
CA ASP A 43 4.08 -3.60 -8.54
C ASP A 43 4.71 -2.19 -8.46
N ASN A 44 3.89 -1.14 -8.34
CA ASN A 44 4.40 0.23 -8.15
C ASN A 44 5.14 0.38 -6.81
N LEU A 45 4.63 -0.23 -5.75
CA LEU A 45 5.25 -0.19 -4.43
C LEU A 45 6.57 -0.97 -4.38
N GLU A 46 6.63 -2.13 -5.03
CA GLU A 46 7.85 -2.92 -5.18
C GLU A 46 8.91 -2.15 -5.98
N SER A 47 8.53 -1.62 -7.14
CA SER A 47 9.45 -0.88 -8.02
C SER A 47 10.00 0.40 -7.37
N ARG A 48 9.20 1.11 -6.57
CA ARG A 48 9.61 2.39 -5.96
C ARG A 48 10.29 2.23 -4.61
N TYR A 49 9.86 1.26 -3.81
CA TYR A 49 10.27 1.16 -2.40
C TYR A 49 10.91 -0.19 -2.05
N GLY A 50 11.05 -1.11 -3.01
CA GLY A 50 11.63 -2.43 -2.79
C GLY A 50 10.76 -3.35 -1.93
N LEU A 51 9.45 -3.11 -1.87
CA LEU A 51 8.50 -3.95 -1.13
C LEU A 51 8.49 -5.36 -1.71
N LYS A 52 9.18 -6.30 -1.07
CA LYS A 52 9.16 -7.72 -1.47
C LYS A 52 7.84 -8.38 -1.10
N ILE A 53 7.17 -8.96 -2.09
CA ILE A 53 5.95 -9.76 -1.87
C ILE A 53 6.34 -11.21 -1.53
N ASN A 54 6.40 -11.50 -0.23
CA ASN A 54 6.64 -12.84 0.31
C ASN A 54 5.47 -13.27 1.23
N GLU A 55 5.56 -14.43 1.87
CA GLU A 55 4.48 -14.94 2.75
C GLU A 55 4.11 -13.98 3.89
N ASP A 56 5.12 -13.34 4.51
CA ASP A 56 4.89 -12.35 5.57
C ASP A 56 4.16 -11.11 5.05
N THR A 57 4.57 -10.61 3.89
CA THR A 57 3.91 -9.48 3.21
C THR A 57 2.48 -9.86 2.86
N VAL A 58 2.24 -11.06 2.31
CA VAL A 58 0.90 -11.55 1.95
C VAL A 58 0.00 -11.67 3.18
N ALA A 59 0.51 -12.12 4.33
CA ALA A 59 -0.26 -12.18 5.56
C ALA A 59 -0.74 -10.79 6.01
N LYS A 60 0.09 -9.76 5.86
CA LYS A 60 -0.26 -8.36 6.16
C LYS A 60 -1.17 -7.73 5.10
N LEU A 61 -1.04 -8.15 3.83
CA LEU A 61 -1.92 -7.71 2.73
C LEU A 61 -3.37 -8.17 2.88
N LYS A 62 -3.68 -9.14 3.76
CA LYS A 62 -5.07 -9.47 4.11
C LYS A 62 -5.88 -8.26 4.61
N GLU A 63 -5.19 -7.29 5.16
CA GLU A 63 -5.72 -5.97 5.50
C GLU A 63 -5.11 -4.95 4.53
N PHE A 64 -5.60 -4.93 3.29
CA PHE A 64 -5.11 -4.06 2.22
C PHE A 64 -5.62 -2.62 2.45
N THR A 65 -5.04 -1.96 3.45
CA THR A 65 -5.33 -0.59 3.86
C THR A 65 -4.14 0.32 3.58
N LEU A 66 -4.38 1.61 3.39
CA LEU A 66 -3.31 2.60 3.24
C LEU A 66 -2.38 2.62 4.46
N CYS A 67 -2.96 2.53 5.66
CA CYS A 67 -2.24 2.50 6.93
C CYS A 67 -1.27 1.31 6.99
N ASN A 68 -1.72 0.11 6.61
CA ASN A 68 -0.88 -1.09 6.65
C ASN A 68 0.19 -1.08 5.56
N LEU A 69 -0.13 -0.67 4.34
CA LEU A 69 0.88 -0.54 3.27
C LEU A 69 1.99 0.44 3.66
N THR A 70 1.62 1.56 4.29
CA THR A 70 2.59 2.55 4.79
C THR A 70 3.49 1.96 5.86
N LYS A 71 2.93 1.27 6.86
CA LYS A 71 3.70 0.60 7.92
C LYS A 71 4.62 -0.48 7.35
N MET A 72 4.13 -1.24 6.36
CA MET A 72 4.89 -2.31 5.72
C MET A 72 6.11 -1.76 5.00
N ILE A 73 5.95 -0.69 4.20
CA ILE A 73 7.07 -0.07 3.49
C ILE A 73 8.05 0.54 4.49
N TYR A 74 7.57 1.30 5.47
CA TYR A 74 8.41 1.91 6.49
C TYR A 74 9.29 0.88 7.21
N SER A 75 8.69 -0.25 7.62
CA SER A 75 9.37 -1.35 8.30
C SER A 75 10.37 -2.10 7.39
N ASN A 76 10.14 -2.10 6.07
CA ASN A 76 11.02 -2.76 5.10
C ASN A 76 12.25 -1.91 4.74
N SER A 77 12.10 -0.59 4.81
CA SER A 77 13.13 0.36 4.36
C SER A 77 14.15 0.79 5.44
N ASN A 78 14.07 0.25 6.68
CA ASN A 78 14.83 0.77 7.85
C ASN A 78 14.69 2.29 8.06
N LEU A 79 13.55 2.86 7.65
CA LEU A 79 13.22 4.27 7.86
C LEU A 79 12.59 4.49 9.24
#